data_AF-X5PKI1-F1
#
_entry.id   AF-X5PKI1-F1
#
_cell.length_a   1.000
_cell.length_b   1.000
_cell.length_c   1.000
_cell.angle_alpha   90.00
_cell.angle_beta   90.00
_cell.angle_gamma   90.00
#
_symmetry.space_group_name_H-M   'P 1'
#
loop_
_entity.id
_entity.type
_entity.pdbx_description
1 polymer ?
#
loop_
_entity_poly.entity_id
_entity_poly.type
_entity_poly.pdbx_seq_one_letter_code
_entity_poly.pdbx_strand_id
1 'polypeptide(L)'
;MGGGEWFGPPGWNGLRPPWPAEAALKNRRPAMGSDSKANSDSNRGIRNPFGVMDVPTPDDEEVSAFAAGVKLEGTPSDENAEASGTESDRDRNDTVEGSWSSRWNGGADPTIPGDTEDKWKSGRGEVKTAGERVYLLFDWHDGVRKGLIDARRQGAKGLVGKYINLTDPKIVRPWVGLIVSNQRIDGKWPGGRLDFRR
;
A
#
# COMPACT_ATOMS: atom_id res chain seq x y z
N MET A 1 -32.44 -35.50 0.18
CA MET A 1 -31.46 -35.38 1.29
C MET A 1 -30.32 -36.30 0.90
N GLY A 2 -29.20 -35.81 0.35
CA GLY A 2 -28.20 -34.97 1.01
C GLY A 2 -27.04 -35.90 1.41
N GLY A 3 -25.76 -35.64 1.14
CA GLY A 3 -25.10 -34.58 0.42
C GLY A 3 -23.78 -35.13 -0.14
N GLY A 4 -23.29 -34.52 -1.21
CA GLY A 4 -21.99 -34.85 -1.80
C GLY A 4 -20.86 -34.31 -0.92
N GLU A 5 -19.94 -35.20 -0.55
CA GLU A 5 -18.65 -34.87 0.05
C GLU A 5 -17.79 -34.09 -0.95
N TRP A 6 -17.34 -32.91 -0.51
CA TRP A 6 -16.41 -32.07 -1.22
C TRP A 6 -14.99 -32.58 -0.99
N PHE A 7 -14.32 -33.02 -2.06
CA PHE A 7 -12.88 -33.23 -2.09
C PHE A 7 -12.18 -31.87 -2.22
N GLY A 8 -11.47 -31.46 -1.16
CA GLY A 8 -10.55 -30.32 -1.21
C GLY A 8 -9.22 -30.69 -1.88
N PRO A 9 -8.56 -29.78 -2.61
CA PRO A 9 -7.24 -30.03 -3.16
C PRO A 9 -6.15 -30.03 -2.06
N PRO A 10 -5.12 -30.88 -2.16
CA PRO A 10 -4.00 -30.96 -1.21
C PRO A 10 -2.92 -29.93 -1.56
N GLY A 11 -2.30 -29.28 -0.56
CA GLY A 11 -1.05 -28.55 -0.82
C GLY A 11 -0.63 -27.42 0.12
N TRP A 12 -1.36 -27.09 1.19
CA TRP A 12 -0.94 -26.02 2.11
C TRP A 12 -0.33 -26.61 3.38
N ASN A 13 0.96 -26.95 3.31
CA ASN A 13 1.74 -27.29 4.48
C ASN A 13 3.07 -26.54 4.45
N GLY A 14 3.27 -25.70 5.47
CA GLY A 14 4.58 -25.21 5.88
C GLY A 14 5.18 -24.11 5.03
N LEU A 15 5.21 -22.89 5.57
CA LEU A 15 6.43 -22.12 5.85
C LEU A 15 6.02 -20.74 6.39
N ARG A 16 5.83 -20.68 7.71
CA ARG A 16 5.95 -19.42 8.46
C ARG A 16 7.44 -19.05 8.52
N PRO A 17 7.86 -17.83 8.16
CA PRO A 17 9.13 -17.30 8.63
C PRO A 17 9.01 -16.81 10.09
N PRO A 18 10.10 -16.88 10.87
CA PRO A 18 10.07 -16.87 12.33
C PRO A 18 10.01 -15.47 12.94
N TRP A 19 9.16 -15.34 13.97
CA TRP A 19 9.20 -14.29 14.98
C TRP A 19 10.27 -14.63 16.04
N PRO A 20 11.05 -13.67 16.59
CA PRO A 20 11.92 -13.96 17.73
C PRO A 20 11.16 -13.95 19.06
N ALA A 21 11.40 -15.00 19.84
CA ALA A 21 10.79 -15.32 21.13
C ALA A 21 11.05 -14.28 22.23
N GLU A 22 10.15 -14.32 23.21
CA GLU A 22 10.06 -13.51 24.44
C GLU A 22 11.33 -13.49 25.29
N ALA A 23 11.61 -12.32 25.88
CA ALA A 23 12.31 -12.22 27.16
C ALA A 23 11.30 -11.81 28.23
N ALA A 24 11.01 -12.73 29.16
CA ALA A 24 10.14 -12.52 30.30
C ALA A 24 10.80 -11.61 31.35
N LEU A 25 10.08 -10.59 31.82
CA LEU A 25 10.28 -10.03 33.15
C LEU A 25 8.96 -10.08 33.93
N LYS A 26 9.01 -10.76 35.07
CA LYS A 26 7.89 -11.03 35.99
C LYS A 26 7.42 -9.78 36.73
N ASN A 27 6.09 -9.71 36.89
CA ASN A 27 5.30 -9.20 38.01
C ASN A 27 5.53 -7.77 38.55
N ARG A 28 4.49 -6.94 38.40
CA ARG A 28 3.74 -6.31 39.51
C ARG A 28 2.46 -5.61 39.00
N ARG A 29 1.32 -5.87 39.66
CA ARG A 29 0.04 -5.15 39.58
C ARG A 29 -0.34 -4.73 41.02
N PRO A 30 -1.32 -3.82 41.27
CA PRO A 30 -2.10 -2.98 40.33
C PRO A 30 -2.21 -1.49 40.78
N ALA A 31 -2.73 -0.62 39.91
CA ALA A 31 -3.50 0.56 40.35
C ALA A 31 -4.53 0.94 39.28
N MET A 32 -5.79 1.04 39.73
CA MET A 32 -6.90 1.65 39.02
C MET A 32 -6.62 3.13 38.75
N GLY A 33 -7.05 3.57 37.57
CA GLY A 33 -7.05 4.96 37.13
C GLY A 33 -7.83 5.05 35.84
N SER A 34 -9.15 5.00 35.98
CA SER A 34 -10.14 5.35 34.97
C SER A 34 -9.88 6.78 34.49
N ASP A 35 -9.78 7.00 33.17
CA ASP A 35 -10.44 8.13 32.49
C ASP A 35 -10.20 8.05 30.97
N SER A 36 -11.17 7.43 30.30
CA SER A 36 -11.91 8.02 29.19
C SER A 36 -11.20 9.05 28.30
N LYS A 37 -10.59 8.61 27.19
CA LYS A 37 -10.58 9.39 25.94
C LYS A 37 -10.32 8.53 24.68
N ALA A 38 -11.15 7.52 24.47
CA ALA A 38 -11.36 6.96 23.13
C ALA A 38 -12.72 7.44 22.61
N ASN A 39 -12.84 8.75 22.37
CA ASN A 39 -13.99 9.31 21.69
C ASN A 39 -13.56 10.55 20.89
N SER A 40 -13.46 10.39 19.57
CA SER A 40 -13.86 11.39 18.54
C SER A 40 -13.08 11.21 17.22
N ASP A 41 -13.23 10.11 16.50
CA ASP A 41 -12.83 10.11 15.07
C ASP A 41 -13.97 9.73 14.11
N SER A 42 -15.16 9.41 14.64
CA SER A 42 -16.31 9.03 13.81
C SER A 42 -17.07 10.21 13.19
N ASN A 43 -16.54 11.44 13.24
CA ASN A 43 -17.19 12.62 12.66
C ASN A 43 -16.23 13.57 11.92
N ARG A 44 -15.08 13.08 11.46
CA ARG A 44 -14.26 13.81 10.50
C ARG A 44 -14.62 13.28 9.12
N GLY A 45 -15.00 14.16 8.20
CA GLY A 45 -15.27 13.78 6.81
C GLY A 45 -14.09 13.01 6.19
N ILE A 46 -14.30 12.46 5.00
CA ILE A 46 -13.27 11.72 4.25
C ILE A 46 -11.96 12.51 4.25
N ARG A 47 -10.88 11.92 4.78
CA ARG A 47 -9.58 12.57 4.94
C ARG A 47 -8.88 12.74 3.60
N ASN A 48 -8.98 11.74 2.72
CA ASN A 48 -8.33 11.77 1.43
C ASN A 48 -9.02 12.76 0.46
N PRO A 49 -8.26 13.48 -0.37
CA PRO A 49 -8.77 14.49 -1.30
C PRO A 49 -9.47 13.88 -2.55
N PHE A 50 -9.62 12.56 -2.62
CA PHE A 50 -10.33 11.87 -3.70
C PHE A 50 -11.80 11.61 -3.36
N GLY A 51 -12.22 11.82 -2.11
CA GLY A 51 -13.60 11.57 -1.69
C GLY A 51 -13.97 10.09 -1.71
N VAL A 52 -12.98 9.18 -1.72
CA VAL A 52 -13.19 7.72 -1.63
C VAL A 52 -13.01 7.24 -0.19
N MET A 53 -13.19 5.94 0.07
CA MET A 53 -12.93 5.37 1.39
C MET A 53 -11.48 5.64 1.83
N ASP A 54 -11.31 6.09 3.08
CA ASP A 54 -9.99 6.27 3.68
C ASP A 54 -9.30 4.93 3.96
N VAL A 55 -7.98 4.93 3.86
CA VAL A 55 -7.16 3.81 4.34
C VAL A 55 -7.25 3.77 5.88
N PRO A 56 -7.59 2.62 6.49
CA PRO A 56 -7.61 2.48 7.94
C PRO A 56 -6.20 2.42 8.51
N THR A 57 -5.99 3.09 9.65
CA THR A 57 -4.75 3.07 10.46
C THR A 57 -3.45 3.13 9.63
N PRO A 58 -3.27 4.14 8.74
CA PRO A 58 -2.16 4.17 7.79
C PRO A 58 -0.77 4.33 8.42
N ASP A 59 -0.67 4.59 9.73
CA ASP A 59 0.59 4.82 10.46
C ASP A 59 0.79 3.85 11.64
N ASP A 60 0.11 2.71 11.65
CA ASP A 60 0.26 1.74 12.74
C ASP A 60 1.64 1.05 12.78
N GLU A 61 1.85 0.24 13.82
CA GLU A 61 3.13 -0.43 14.06
C GLU A 61 3.54 -1.37 12.93
N GLU A 62 2.57 -2.00 12.24
CA GLU A 62 2.83 -2.88 11.10
C GLU A 62 3.54 -2.10 9.97
N VAL A 63 3.08 -0.88 9.69
CA VAL A 63 3.69 0.00 8.68
C VAL A 63 5.10 0.39 9.09
N SER A 64 5.29 0.74 10.35
CA SER A 64 6.59 1.15 10.87
C SER A 64 7.59 -0.01 10.84
N ALA A 65 7.17 -1.22 11.20
CA ALA A 65 7.99 -2.42 11.15
C ALA A 65 8.35 -2.81 9.71
N PHE A 66 7.39 -2.73 8.78
CA PHE A 66 7.65 -2.97 7.36
C PHE A 66 8.63 -1.95 6.78
N ALA A 67 8.43 -0.66 7.07
CA ALA A 67 9.31 0.42 6.60
C ALA A 67 10.75 0.25 7.07
N ALA A 68 10.97 -0.21 8.31
CA ALA A 68 12.32 -0.47 8.83
C ALA A 68 13.08 -1.58 8.05
N GLY A 69 12.35 -2.52 7.43
CA GLY A 69 12.93 -3.62 6.66
C GLY A 69 13.03 -3.37 5.15
N VAL A 70 12.45 -2.28 4.64
CA VAL A 70 12.44 -1.96 3.20
C VAL A 70 13.56 -1.00 2.83
N LYS A 71 14.34 -1.39 1.82
CA LYS A 71 15.29 -0.51 1.13
C LYS A 71 14.82 -0.30 -0.31
N LEU A 72 14.60 0.95 -0.68
CA LEU A 72 14.38 1.41 -2.05
C LEU A 72 15.59 2.25 -2.44
N GLU A 73 16.35 1.83 -3.45
CA GLU A 73 17.60 2.50 -3.81
C GLU A 73 17.40 3.65 -4.80
N GLY A 74 16.32 3.61 -5.59
CA GLY A 74 16.05 4.66 -6.58
C GLY A 74 17.07 4.71 -7.72
N THR A 75 17.82 3.62 -7.96
CA THR A 75 18.92 3.63 -8.92
C THR A 75 18.39 3.62 -10.36
N PRO A 76 19.21 4.05 -11.33
CA PRO A 76 18.88 3.95 -12.76
C PRO A 76 18.74 2.50 -13.28
N SER A 77 19.13 1.49 -12.50
CA SER A 77 18.99 0.07 -12.84
C SER A 77 17.81 -0.60 -12.14
N ASP A 78 17.01 0.13 -11.36
CA ASP A 78 15.80 -0.41 -10.74
C ASP A 78 14.81 -0.86 -11.82
N GLU A 79 13.98 -1.86 -11.52
CA GLU A 79 12.94 -2.32 -12.43
C GLU A 79 11.96 -1.20 -12.82
N ASN A 80 11.79 -0.17 -11.98
CA ASN A 80 11.00 1.04 -12.24
C ASN A 80 11.79 2.15 -12.93
N ALA A 81 13.06 1.95 -13.26
CA ALA A 81 13.90 2.93 -13.93
C ALA A 81 13.61 3.05 -15.44
N GLU A 82 13.00 2.04 -16.05
CA GLU A 82 12.54 2.13 -17.43
C GLU A 82 11.27 2.99 -17.52
N ALA A 83 11.31 4.03 -18.35
CA ALA A 83 10.15 4.90 -18.58
C ALA A 83 9.09 4.13 -19.37
N SER A 84 8.02 3.71 -18.68
CA SER A 84 6.82 3.17 -19.31
C SER A 84 5.74 4.26 -19.32
N GLY A 85 5.85 5.19 -20.26
CA GLY A 85 4.90 6.27 -20.47
C GLY A 85 5.22 7.00 -21.77
N THR A 86 4.20 7.27 -22.58
CA THR A 86 4.31 8.29 -23.64
C THR A 86 4.56 9.63 -22.98
N GLU A 87 5.47 10.43 -23.52
CA GLU A 87 5.75 11.82 -23.11
C GLU A 87 4.50 12.71 -23.24
N SER A 88 3.47 12.49 -22.44
CA SER A 88 2.30 13.35 -22.38
C SER A 88 2.54 14.33 -21.24
N ASP A 89 2.86 15.54 -21.67
CA ASP A 89 3.08 16.75 -20.90
C ASP A 89 4.24 16.70 -19.92
N ARG A 90 5.32 17.39 -20.32
CA ARG A 90 6.24 18.04 -19.40
C ARG A 90 5.43 18.99 -18.51
N ASP A 91 4.73 18.45 -17.53
CA ASP A 91 4.12 19.24 -16.50
C ASP A 91 5.27 19.89 -15.73
N ARG A 92 5.41 21.17 -16.04
CA ARG A 92 6.34 22.18 -15.52
C ARG A 92 6.25 22.40 -14.01
N ASN A 93 5.65 21.47 -13.28
CA ASN A 93 5.42 21.60 -11.86
C ASN A 93 6.49 20.84 -11.09
N ASP A 94 7.17 21.57 -10.19
CA ASP A 94 8.14 21.04 -9.23
C ASP A 94 7.50 20.14 -8.15
N THR A 95 6.27 19.68 -8.39
CA THR A 95 5.45 18.89 -7.45
C THR A 95 5.25 17.45 -7.94
N VAL A 96 4.90 16.58 -6.99
CA VAL A 96 4.52 15.18 -7.26
C VAL A 96 3.03 15.00 -7.60
N GLU A 97 2.22 16.05 -7.40
CA GLU A 97 0.79 16.00 -7.70
C GLU A 97 0.53 15.91 -9.22
N GLY A 98 -0.59 15.28 -9.59
CA GLY A 98 -1.04 15.18 -10.97
C GLY A 98 -1.29 13.74 -11.42
N SER A 99 -1.28 13.54 -12.73
CA SER A 99 -1.52 12.24 -13.36
C SER A 99 -0.26 11.40 -13.46
N TRP A 100 -0.40 10.09 -13.24
CA TRP A 100 0.68 9.11 -13.25
C TRP A 100 0.22 7.84 -13.97
N SER A 101 1.18 7.05 -14.44
CA SER A 101 1.00 5.64 -14.75
C SER A 101 1.39 4.82 -13.54
N SER A 102 0.59 3.82 -13.18
CA SER A 102 0.87 2.91 -12.06
C SER A 102 1.13 1.51 -12.57
N ARG A 103 2.00 0.77 -11.88
CA ARG A 103 2.18 -0.66 -12.12
C ARG A 103 2.46 -1.41 -10.82
N TRP A 104 2.02 -2.66 -10.75
CA TRP A 104 2.21 -3.47 -9.56
C TRP A 104 2.29 -4.97 -9.87
N ASN A 105 2.91 -5.72 -8.96
CA ASN A 105 2.97 -7.18 -8.98
C ASN A 105 2.90 -7.72 -7.54
N GLY A 106 2.97 -9.05 -7.40
CA GLY A 106 3.05 -9.72 -6.10
C GLY A 106 1.73 -10.15 -5.49
N GLY A 107 0.63 -9.96 -6.21
CA GLY A 107 -0.71 -10.39 -5.79
C GLY A 107 -1.54 -10.78 -7.01
N ALA A 108 -2.55 -11.61 -6.80
CA ALA A 108 -3.45 -12.08 -7.84
C ALA A 108 -4.91 -11.85 -7.44
N ASP A 109 -5.73 -11.44 -8.39
CA ASP A 109 -7.18 -11.41 -8.29
C ASP A 109 -7.75 -12.69 -8.93
N PRO A 110 -8.27 -13.64 -8.14
CA PRO A 110 -8.77 -14.91 -8.66
C PRO A 110 -10.01 -14.74 -9.56
N THR A 111 -10.62 -13.56 -9.59
CA THR A 111 -11.77 -13.26 -10.45
C THR A 111 -11.36 -12.74 -11.83
N ILE A 112 -10.09 -12.43 -12.05
CA ILE A 112 -9.54 -12.00 -13.34
C ILE A 112 -8.86 -13.21 -14.00
N PRO A 113 -9.39 -13.71 -15.14
CA PRO A 113 -8.78 -14.87 -15.81
C PRO A 113 -7.33 -14.62 -16.23
N GLY A 114 -6.44 -15.52 -15.83
CA GLY A 114 -5.01 -15.45 -16.17
C GLY A 114 -4.20 -14.47 -15.34
N ASP A 115 -4.79 -13.87 -14.31
CA ASP A 115 -4.10 -13.02 -13.34
C ASP A 115 -3.25 -13.87 -12.39
N THR A 116 -1.97 -13.50 -12.24
CA THR A 116 -1.01 -14.24 -11.40
C THR A 116 -0.09 -13.27 -10.67
N GLU A 117 0.51 -13.72 -9.56
CA GLU A 117 1.33 -12.86 -8.70
C GLU A 117 2.61 -12.37 -9.38
N ASP A 118 3.18 -13.18 -10.28
CA ASP A 118 4.39 -12.89 -11.05
C ASP A 118 4.16 -11.89 -12.19
N LYS A 119 2.90 -11.67 -12.59
CA LYS A 119 2.56 -10.74 -13.66
C LYS A 119 2.44 -9.30 -13.16
N TRP A 120 3.13 -8.42 -13.88
CA TRP A 120 2.92 -6.98 -13.78
C TRP A 120 1.54 -6.58 -14.30
N LYS A 121 0.86 -5.76 -13.51
CA LYS A 121 -0.44 -5.17 -13.79
C LYS A 121 -0.24 -3.68 -13.89
N SER A 122 -0.79 -3.06 -14.92
CA SER A 122 -0.63 -1.63 -15.17
C SER A 122 -1.98 -0.93 -15.13
N GLY A 123 -1.96 0.37 -14.89
CA GLY A 123 -3.11 1.24 -14.94
C GLY A 123 -2.72 2.69 -14.74
N ARG A 124 -3.71 3.52 -14.39
CA ARG A 124 -3.53 4.96 -14.17
C ARG A 124 -3.44 5.25 -12.69
N GLY A 125 -2.67 6.27 -12.35
CA GLY A 125 -2.57 6.86 -11.02
C GLY A 125 -2.90 8.35 -11.05
N GLU A 126 -3.36 8.86 -9.92
CA GLU A 126 -3.45 10.28 -9.62
C GLU A 126 -2.87 10.50 -8.23
N VAL A 127 -2.02 11.52 -8.10
CA VAL A 127 -1.36 11.88 -6.85
C VAL A 127 -1.88 13.22 -6.37
N LYS A 128 -2.26 13.28 -5.10
CA LYS A 128 -2.65 14.52 -4.41
C LYS A 128 -1.98 14.58 -3.04
N THR A 129 -1.75 15.78 -2.54
CA THR A 129 -1.20 16.01 -1.21
C THR A 129 -2.20 16.73 -0.31
N ALA A 130 -2.14 16.43 0.99
CA ALA A 130 -2.84 17.21 2.01
C ALA A 130 -1.98 17.28 3.27
N GLY A 131 -1.43 18.45 3.56
CA GLY A 131 -0.44 18.63 4.61
C GLY A 131 0.79 17.75 4.38
N GLU A 132 1.13 16.91 5.36
CA GLU A 132 2.29 16.00 5.28
C GLU A 132 1.99 14.67 4.58
N ARG A 133 0.76 14.47 4.10
CA ARG A 133 0.33 13.24 3.45
C ARG A 133 0.36 13.35 1.94
N VAL A 134 0.69 12.23 1.32
CA VAL A 134 0.61 11.97 -0.10
C VAL A 134 -0.40 10.84 -0.30
N TYR A 135 -1.39 11.10 -1.14
CA TYR A 135 -2.42 10.16 -1.51
C TYR A 135 -2.23 9.76 -2.97
N LEU A 136 -2.23 8.46 -3.24
CA LEU A 136 -2.13 7.93 -4.61
C LEU A 136 -3.36 7.08 -4.88
N LEU A 137 -4.29 7.59 -5.69
CA LEU A 137 -5.41 6.81 -6.20
C LEU A 137 -4.97 6.16 -7.50
N PHE A 138 -5.13 4.86 -7.62
CA PHE A 138 -4.74 4.15 -8.83
C PHE A 138 -5.75 3.11 -9.23
N ASP A 139 -5.67 2.71 -10.50
CA ASP A 139 -6.49 1.67 -11.07
C ASP A 139 -5.65 0.57 -11.74
N TRP A 140 -6.30 -0.57 -11.98
CA TRP A 140 -5.81 -1.63 -12.87
C TRP A 140 -7.02 -2.34 -13.47
N HIS A 141 -6.75 -3.22 -14.45
CA HIS A 141 -7.80 -3.91 -15.18
C HIS A 141 -8.83 -2.91 -15.76
N ASP A 142 -8.32 -2.00 -16.60
CA ASP A 142 -9.09 -1.00 -17.33
C ASP A 142 -9.95 -0.06 -16.47
N GLY A 143 -9.55 0.16 -15.21
CA GLY A 143 -10.29 1.04 -14.30
C GLY A 143 -11.33 0.34 -13.44
N VAL A 144 -11.58 -0.95 -13.68
CA VAL A 144 -12.56 -1.76 -12.94
C VAL A 144 -12.12 -1.95 -11.49
N ARG A 145 -10.82 -2.12 -11.27
CA ARG A 145 -10.25 -2.25 -9.95
C ARG A 145 -9.52 -0.98 -9.56
N LYS A 146 -9.68 -0.57 -8.31
CA LYS A 146 -9.10 0.66 -7.77
C LYS A 146 -8.43 0.41 -6.43
N GLY A 147 -7.37 1.16 -6.16
CA GLY A 147 -6.69 1.19 -4.88
C GLY A 147 -6.34 2.61 -4.48
N LEU A 148 -6.22 2.83 -3.17
CA LEU A 148 -5.76 4.09 -2.60
C LEU A 148 -4.55 3.82 -1.70
N ILE A 149 -3.48 4.58 -1.88
CA ILE A 149 -2.41 4.72 -0.90
C ILE A 149 -2.66 5.98 -0.08
N ASP A 150 -2.52 5.85 1.25
CA ASP A 150 -2.41 6.96 2.18
C ASP A 150 -1.05 6.84 2.87
N ALA A 151 -0.14 7.75 2.54
CA ALA A 151 1.22 7.73 3.05
C ALA A 151 1.61 9.09 3.64
N ARG A 152 2.30 9.06 4.78
CA ARG A 152 2.99 10.24 5.31
C ARG A 152 4.37 10.39 4.70
N ARG A 153 4.85 11.62 4.56
CA ARG A 153 6.25 11.89 4.21
C ARG A 153 7.18 11.48 5.36
N GLN A 154 8.30 10.88 4.99
CA GLN A 154 9.41 10.57 5.88
C GLN A 154 10.69 11.16 5.28
N GLY A 155 11.12 12.31 5.81
CA GLY A 155 12.20 13.09 5.23
C GLY A 155 11.81 13.69 3.87
N ALA A 156 12.81 14.03 3.05
CA ALA A 156 12.59 14.72 1.78
C ALA A 156 11.96 13.84 0.69
N LYS A 157 12.24 12.54 0.71
CA LYS A 157 11.89 11.62 -0.39
C LYS A 157 11.10 10.38 0.04
N GLY A 158 11.18 9.97 1.30
CA GLY A 158 10.52 8.76 1.79
C GLY A 158 9.02 8.96 1.95
N LEU A 159 8.26 7.90 1.69
CA LEU A 159 6.83 7.81 1.93
C LEU A 159 6.55 6.52 2.70
N VAL A 160 5.72 6.60 3.73
CA VAL A 160 5.40 5.47 4.60
C VAL A 160 3.90 5.46 4.85
N GLY A 161 3.24 4.33 4.59
CA GLY A 161 1.78 4.27 4.70
C GLY A 161 1.19 2.88 4.49
N LYS A 162 -0.09 2.86 4.11
CA LYS A 162 -0.81 1.67 3.68
C LYS A 162 -1.48 1.92 2.34
N TYR A 163 -1.71 0.84 1.61
CA TYR A 163 -2.69 0.83 0.53
C TYR A 163 -3.92 0.03 0.93
N ILE A 164 -5.08 0.42 0.39
CA ILE A 164 -6.33 -0.34 0.43
C ILE A 164 -6.77 -0.66 -1.00
N ASN A 165 -7.26 -1.89 -1.23
CA ASN A 165 -8.02 -2.21 -2.43
C ASN A 165 -9.44 -1.68 -2.24
N LEU A 166 -9.84 -0.65 -2.99
CA LEU A 166 -11.17 -0.05 -2.88
C LEU A 166 -12.28 -0.97 -3.40
N THR A 167 -11.92 -2.01 -4.16
CA THR A 167 -12.86 -3.01 -4.68
C THR A 167 -13.07 -4.18 -3.72
N ASP A 168 -12.06 -4.50 -2.91
CA ASP A 168 -12.18 -5.40 -1.75
C ASP A 168 -11.47 -4.77 -0.54
N PRO A 169 -12.18 -3.92 0.24
CA PRO A 169 -11.61 -3.16 1.35
C PRO A 169 -11.03 -4.00 2.50
N LYS A 170 -11.22 -5.32 2.48
CA LYS A 170 -10.55 -6.25 3.42
C LYS A 170 -9.06 -6.38 3.11
N ILE A 171 -8.65 -6.04 1.89
CA ILE A 171 -7.25 -6.05 1.47
C ILE A 171 -6.64 -4.69 1.78
N VAL A 172 -5.98 -4.61 2.92
CA VAL A 172 -5.14 -3.49 3.35
C VAL A 172 -3.74 -4.02 3.62
N ARG A 173 -2.71 -3.33 3.13
CA ARG A 173 -1.30 -3.74 3.31
C ARG A 173 -0.39 -2.54 3.53
N PRO A 174 0.71 -2.70 4.29
CA PRO A 174 1.73 -1.66 4.38
C PRO A 174 2.36 -1.41 3.01
N TRP A 175 2.72 -0.16 2.77
CA TRP A 175 3.38 0.31 1.57
C TRP A 175 4.45 1.35 1.93
N VAL A 176 5.60 1.24 1.27
CA VAL A 176 6.71 2.18 1.41
C VAL A 176 7.05 2.70 0.04
N GLY A 177 7.24 4.00 -0.07
CA GLY A 177 7.59 4.68 -1.31
C GLY A 177 8.85 5.50 -1.20
N LEU A 178 9.48 5.73 -2.34
CA LEU A 178 10.59 6.66 -2.53
C LEU A 178 10.30 7.56 -3.72
N ILE A 179 10.19 8.87 -3.47
CA ILE A 179 10.15 9.88 -4.52
C ILE A 179 11.58 10.02 -5.06
N VAL A 180 11.87 9.33 -6.17
CA VAL A 180 13.18 9.38 -6.84
C VAL A 180 13.34 10.73 -7.55
N SER A 181 12.30 11.13 -8.25
CA SER A 181 12.16 12.42 -8.93
C SER A 181 10.68 12.77 -9.03
N ASN A 182 10.36 13.95 -9.55
CA ASN A 182 8.98 14.29 -9.85
C ASN A 182 8.37 13.38 -10.93
N GLN A 183 9.17 12.56 -11.63
CA GLN A 183 8.70 11.62 -12.65
C GLN A 183 8.70 10.15 -12.23
N ARG A 184 9.15 9.85 -11.00
CA ARG A 184 9.34 8.47 -10.57
C ARG A 184 9.14 8.33 -9.07
N ILE A 185 8.18 7.50 -8.71
CA ILE A 185 7.99 7.01 -7.35
C ILE A 185 8.17 5.50 -7.39
N ASP A 186 9.18 5.02 -6.68
CA ASP A 186 9.35 3.57 -6.46
C ASP A 186 8.53 3.18 -5.25
N GLY A 187 7.88 2.02 -5.29
CA GLY A 187 7.12 1.55 -4.15
C GLY A 187 7.16 0.05 -3.96
N LYS A 188 7.03 -0.35 -2.70
CA LYS A 188 7.08 -1.74 -2.26
C LYS A 188 5.99 -2.02 -1.23
N TRP A 189 5.42 -3.20 -1.32
CA TRP A 189 4.50 -3.79 -0.36
C TRP A 189 4.92 -5.24 -0.07
N PRO A 190 4.37 -5.93 0.94
CA PRO A 190 4.85 -7.26 1.33
C PRO A 190 4.91 -8.30 0.20
N GLY A 191 3.98 -8.24 -0.76
CA GLY A 191 3.93 -9.20 -1.88
C GLY A 191 4.81 -8.81 -3.07
N GLY A 192 5.23 -7.55 -3.20
CA GLY A 192 5.93 -7.10 -4.40
C GLY A 192 6.09 -5.59 -4.52
N ARG A 193 5.98 -5.10 -5.74
CA ARG A 193 6.16 -3.68 -6.12
C ARG A 193 4.81 -3.03 -6.40
N LEU A 194 4.74 -1.73 -6.14
CA LEU A 194 3.65 -0.85 -6.53
C LEU A 194 4.26 0.52 -6.81
N ASP A 195 4.53 0.76 -8.08
CA ASP A 195 5.36 1.84 -8.60
C ASP A 195 4.54 2.84 -9.43
N PHE A 196 5.05 4.07 -9.56
CA PHE A 196 4.42 5.14 -10.34
C PHE A 196 5.42 5.87 -11.24
N ARG A 197 4.99 6.19 -12.46
CA ARG A 197 5.77 6.91 -13.48
C ARG A 197 4.99 8.01 -14.21
N ARG A 198 5.72 9.03 -14.68
CA ARG A 198 5.26 10.05 -15.62
C ARG A 198 6.34 10.30 -16.68
#